data_AF-A0A3M3G630-F1
#
_entry.id   AF-A0A3M3G630-F1
#
_cell.length_a   1.000
_cell.length_b   1.000
_cell.length_c   1.000
_cell.angle_alpha   90.00
_cell.angle_beta   90.00
_cell.angle_gamma   90.00
#
_symmetry.space_group_name_H-M   'P 1'
#
loop_
_entity.id
_entity.type
_entity.pdbx_description
1 polymer ?
#
loop_
_entity_poly.entity_id
_entity_poly.type
_entity_poly.pdbx_seq_one_letter_code
_entity_poly.pdbx_strand_id
1 'polypeptide(L)'
;MIDELKKKLLMELGKLDAPWIKKIEYNSEGANLSWLPVAKLCGGRFLLGLTSKGLWARSTESVVQTVSGETAYVFFLPVLEDLPEVVRCKMIDGLKGYGLSEGFIDLFPFEQIVLAGLRSQSEYWSGLALKWALFVPRSNSLEAELDVLSKSGETQKIRHSARKIAKQLKVL
;
A
#
# COMPACT_ATOMS: atom_id res chain seq x y z
N MET A 1 -9.86 16.52 5.45
CA MET A 1 -8.64 16.58 4.61
C MET A 1 -8.60 15.45 3.59
N ILE A 2 -8.69 14.19 4.01
CA ILE A 2 -8.74 13.02 3.10
C ILE A 2 -9.90 13.11 2.09
N ASP A 3 -11.09 13.54 2.51
CA ASP A 3 -12.24 13.63 1.61
C ASP A 3 -12.07 14.68 0.51
N GLU A 4 -11.45 15.82 0.83
CA GLU A 4 -11.14 16.85 -0.17
C GLU A 4 -10.07 16.37 -1.15
N LEU A 5 -9.05 15.63 -0.66
CA LEU A 5 -8.04 15.02 -1.53
C LEU A 5 -8.65 13.97 -2.47
N LYS A 6 -9.60 13.16 -1.98
CA LYS A 6 -10.36 12.20 -2.80
C LYS A 6 -11.21 12.90 -3.86
N LYS A 7 -11.93 13.97 -3.50
CA LYS A 7 -12.69 14.78 -4.46
C LYS A 7 -11.79 15.36 -5.55
N LYS A 8 -10.63 15.91 -5.14
CA LYS A 8 -9.63 16.44 -6.08
C LYS A 8 -9.11 15.36 -7.02
N LEU A 9 -8.79 14.18 -6.50
CA LEU A 9 -8.37 13.03 -7.32
C LEU A 9 -9.43 12.69 -8.36
N LEU A 10 -10.70 12.54 -7.96
CA LEU A 10 -11.78 12.23 -8.90
C LEU A 10 -11.96 13.31 -9.97
N MET A 11 -11.81 14.58 -9.61
CA MET A 11 -11.89 15.70 -10.55
C MET A 11 -10.74 15.67 -11.56
N GLU A 12 -9.50 15.38 -11.13
CA GLU A 12 -8.35 15.25 -12.03
C GLU A 12 -8.48 14.02 -12.93
N LEU A 13 -8.87 12.87 -12.39
CA LEU A 13 -9.11 11.65 -13.17
C LEU A 13 -10.23 11.82 -14.21
N GLY A 14 -11.29 12.57 -13.89
CA GLY A 14 -12.40 12.82 -14.81
C GLY A 14 -12.03 13.70 -16.01
N LYS A 15 -10.93 14.44 -15.92
CA LYS A 15 -10.38 15.27 -17.01
C LYS A 15 -9.23 14.60 -17.75
N LEU A 16 -8.79 13.44 -17.26
CA LEU A 16 -7.60 12.78 -17.72
C LEU A 16 -7.88 12.01 -19.02
N ASP A 17 -7.26 12.45 -20.11
CA ASP A 17 -7.15 11.67 -21.33
C ASP A 17 -5.97 10.70 -21.20
N ALA A 18 -6.24 9.52 -20.63
CA ALA A 18 -5.24 8.49 -20.34
C ALA A 18 -5.62 7.14 -20.97
N PRO A 19 -4.63 6.26 -21.21
CA PRO A 19 -4.86 4.92 -21.74
C PRO A 19 -5.46 3.99 -20.66
N TRP A 20 -6.72 4.24 -20.30
CA TRP A 20 -7.47 3.42 -19.35
C TRP A 20 -7.57 1.98 -19.83
N ILE A 21 -7.07 1.04 -19.02
CA ILE A 21 -7.14 -0.38 -19.30
C ILE A 21 -8.41 -0.93 -18.66
N LYS A 22 -9.24 -1.66 -19.42
CA LYS A 22 -10.40 -2.38 -18.88
C LYS A 22 -10.01 -3.80 -18.51
N LYS A 23 -10.30 -4.22 -17.28
CA LYS A 23 -10.10 -5.58 -16.78
C LYS A 23 -11.22 -5.98 -15.83
N ILE A 24 -11.37 -7.28 -15.60
CA ILE A 24 -12.34 -7.82 -14.64
C ILE A 24 -11.96 -7.38 -13.23
N GLU A 25 -12.93 -6.89 -12.47
CA GLU A 25 -12.79 -6.58 -11.05
C GLU A 25 -12.74 -7.88 -10.24
N TYR A 26 -11.74 -8.02 -9.38
CA TYR A 26 -11.60 -9.17 -8.51
C TYR A 26 -12.83 -9.34 -7.60
N ASN A 27 -13.32 -10.57 -7.45
CA ASN A 27 -14.54 -10.90 -6.71
C ASN A 27 -15.80 -10.15 -7.17
N SER A 28 -15.81 -9.65 -8.40
CA SER A 28 -17.04 -9.23 -9.07
C SER A 28 -17.58 -10.38 -9.91
N GLU A 29 -18.90 -10.38 -10.16
CA GLU A 29 -19.56 -11.29 -11.12
C GLU A 29 -19.22 -10.92 -12.58
N GLY A 30 -17.93 -10.73 -12.89
CA GLY A 30 -17.45 -10.35 -14.22
C GLY A 30 -17.57 -8.86 -14.55
N ALA A 31 -17.75 -7.99 -13.55
CA ALA A 31 -17.80 -6.55 -13.77
C ALA A 31 -16.44 -6.04 -14.26
N ASN A 32 -16.47 -5.14 -15.24
CA ASN A 32 -15.26 -4.50 -15.74
C ASN A 32 -14.94 -3.22 -14.95
N LEU A 33 -13.66 -3.05 -14.65
CA LEU A 33 -13.10 -1.87 -14.01
C LEU A 33 -12.08 -1.23 -14.96
N SER A 34 -12.18 0.09 -15.10
CA SER A 34 -11.17 0.88 -15.80
C SER A 34 -10.08 1.26 -14.82
N TRP A 35 -8.83 0.97 -15.15
CA TRP A 35 -7.69 1.27 -14.29
C TRP A 35 -6.50 1.79 -15.09
N LEU A 36 -5.62 2.50 -14.38
CA LEU A 36 -4.46 3.18 -14.91
C LEU A 36 -3.22 2.71 -14.14
N PRO A 37 -2.26 2.02 -14.79
CA PRO A 37 -1.01 1.63 -14.16
C PRO A 37 -0.16 2.84 -13.79
N VAL A 38 0.19 2.98 -12.51
CA VAL A 38 0.99 4.10 -11.99
C VAL A 38 2.43 3.66 -11.72
N ALA A 39 2.63 2.51 -11.08
CA ALA A 39 3.97 2.05 -10.69
C ALA A 39 4.19 0.56 -10.94
N LYS A 40 5.44 0.21 -11.25
CA LYS A 40 5.93 -1.17 -11.33
C LYS A 40 6.91 -1.42 -10.19
N LEU A 41 6.53 -2.30 -9.26
CA LEU A 41 7.30 -2.63 -8.06
C LEU A 41 7.84 -4.06 -8.13
N CYS A 42 8.75 -4.42 -7.23
CA CYS A 42 9.26 -5.79 -7.06
C CYS A 42 9.90 -6.37 -8.34
N GLY A 43 10.71 -5.56 -9.03
CA GLY A 43 11.30 -5.92 -10.32
C GLY A 43 10.30 -6.00 -11.48
N GLY A 44 9.13 -5.36 -11.34
CA GLY A 44 8.08 -5.32 -12.36
C GLY A 44 6.97 -6.35 -12.19
N ARG A 45 7.08 -7.25 -11.20
CA ARG A 45 6.08 -8.29 -10.91
C ARG A 45 4.81 -7.74 -10.27
N PHE A 46 4.89 -6.58 -9.63
CA PHE A 46 3.75 -5.97 -8.95
C PHE A 46 3.36 -4.67 -9.64
N LEU A 47 2.22 -4.68 -10.33
CA LEU A 47 1.66 -3.51 -10.98
C LEU A 47 0.67 -2.84 -10.03
N LEU A 48 0.95 -1.57 -9.71
CA LEU A 48 0.11 -0.73 -8.86
C LEU A 48 -0.45 0.42 -9.68
N GLY A 49 -1.70 0.80 -9.45
CA GLY A 49 -2.37 1.85 -10.20
C GLY A 49 -3.62 2.39 -9.52
N LEU A 50 -4.32 3.26 -10.24
CA LEU A 50 -5.56 3.88 -9.82
C LEU A 50 -6.72 3.40 -10.70
N THR A 51 -7.89 3.20 -10.11
CA THR A 51 -9.12 2.98 -10.86
C THR A 51 -9.71 4.32 -11.29
N SER A 52 -10.61 4.30 -12.26
CA SER A 52 -11.40 5.48 -12.65
C SER A 52 -12.28 6.02 -11.51
N LYS A 53 -12.47 5.24 -10.45
CA LYS A 53 -13.17 5.62 -9.22
C LYS A 53 -12.23 6.17 -8.13
N GLY A 54 -10.96 6.43 -8.46
CA GLY A 54 -9.98 7.00 -7.53
C GLY A 54 -9.54 6.04 -6.42
N LEU A 55 -9.71 4.73 -6.61
CA LEU A 55 -9.22 3.71 -5.68
C LEU A 55 -7.86 3.20 -6.14
N TRP A 56 -6.93 3.06 -5.21
CA TRP A 56 -5.70 2.31 -5.48
C TRP A 56 -6.01 0.85 -5.74
N ALA A 57 -5.31 0.25 -6.69
CA ALA A 57 -5.50 -1.12 -7.10
C ALA A 57 -4.20 -1.76 -7.55
N ARG A 58 -4.14 -3.08 -7.47
CA ARG A 58 -3.13 -3.88 -8.17
C ARG A 58 -3.76 -4.57 -9.37
N SER A 59 -2.93 -4.97 -10.33
CA SER A 59 -3.37 -5.83 -11.44
C SER A 59 -2.55 -7.12 -11.49
N THR A 60 -3.25 -8.23 -11.72
CA THR A 60 -2.65 -9.48 -12.22
C THR A 60 -2.85 -9.56 -13.73
N GLU A 61 -2.53 -10.69 -14.36
CA GLU A 61 -2.78 -10.90 -15.79
C GLU A 61 -4.26 -10.68 -16.14
N SER A 62 -5.17 -11.30 -15.38
CA SER A 62 -6.61 -11.34 -15.71
C SER A 62 -7.49 -10.36 -14.94
N VAL A 63 -7.08 -9.90 -13.75
CA VAL A 63 -7.96 -9.11 -12.88
C VAL A 63 -7.30 -7.84 -12.33
N VAL A 64 -8.14 -6.91 -11.87
CA VAL A 64 -7.78 -5.75 -11.09
C VAL A 64 -8.42 -5.87 -9.71
N GLN A 65 -7.64 -5.67 -8.67
CA GLN A 65 -8.09 -5.77 -7.29
C GLN A 65 -7.84 -4.43 -6.60
N THR A 66 -8.93 -3.79 -6.15
CA THR A 66 -8.86 -2.55 -5.38
C THR A 66 -8.39 -2.80 -3.97
N VAL A 67 -7.74 -1.79 -3.39
CA VAL A 67 -7.53 -1.74 -1.95
C VAL A 67 -8.85 -1.36 -1.29
N SER A 68 -9.71 -2.35 -1.06
CA SER A 68 -11.03 -2.17 -0.44
C SER A 68 -11.27 -3.21 0.65
N GLY A 69 -11.18 -2.78 1.91
CA GLY A 69 -11.41 -3.61 3.08
C GLY A 69 -10.14 -4.20 3.71
N GLU A 70 -10.26 -4.66 4.96
CA GLU A 70 -9.12 -5.12 5.78
C GLU A 70 -8.45 -6.37 5.23
N THR A 71 -9.20 -7.29 4.63
CA THR A 71 -8.66 -8.51 4.05
C THR A 71 -7.91 -8.27 2.73
N ALA A 72 -8.15 -7.13 2.07
CA ALA A 72 -7.52 -6.82 0.80
C ALA A 72 -6.03 -6.46 0.95
N TYR A 73 -5.60 -5.97 2.12
CA TYR A 73 -4.22 -5.50 2.32
C TYR A 73 -3.17 -6.62 2.16
N VAL A 74 -3.53 -7.88 2.43
CA VAL A 74 -2.64 -9.03 2.26
C VAL A 74 -2.15 -9.14 0.80
N PHE A 75 -3.00 -8.81 -0.17
CA PHE A 75 -2.63 -8.84 -1.58
C PHE A 75 -1.66 -7.72 -1.99
N PHE A 76 -1.43 -6.73 -1.12
CA PHE A 76 -0.54 -5.61 -1.34
C PHE A 76 0.76 -5.70 -0.52
N LEU A 77 0.94 -6.77 0.28
CA LEU A 77 2.21 -7.04 0.97
C LEU A 77 3.45 -7.01 0.06
N PRO A 78 3.39 -7.42 -1.23
CA PRO A 78 4.56 -7.31 -2.11
C PRO A 78 5.14 -5.89 -2.21
N VAL A 79 4.35 -4.83 -1.99
CA VAL A 79 4.85 -3.44 -1.92
C VAL A 79 6.00 -3.30 -0.92
N LEU A 80 5.97 -4.09 0.16
CA LEU A 80 6.97 -4.05 1.23
C LEU A 80 8.34 -4.64 0.83
N GLU A 81 8.42 -5.32 -0.33
CA GLU A 81 9.67 -5.92 -0.83
C GLU A 81 10.67 -4.85 -1.31
N ASP A 82 10.17 -3.74 -1.85
CA ASP A 82 10.99 -2.59 -2.25
C ASP A 82 11.18 -1.64 -1.04
N LEU A 83 12.24 -0.81 -1.06
CA LEU A 83 12.46 0.20 -0.03
C LEU A 83 11.35 1.27 -0.04
N PRO A 84 10.93 1.80 1.13
CA PRO A 84 9.86 2.80 1.23
C PRO A 84 10.04 4.00 0.31
N GLU A 85 11.24 4.56 0.25
CA GLU A 85 11.57 5.71 -0.58
C GLU A 85 11.49 5.36 -2.07
N VAL A 86 11.95 4.16 -2.45
CA VAL A 86 11.89 3.69 -3.85
C VAL A 86 10.45 3.51 -4.30
N VAL A 87 9.60 2.93 -3.45
CA VAL A 87 8.16 2.80 -3.73
C VAL A 87 7.52 4.17 -3.90
N ARG A 88 7.76 5.08 -2.95
CA ARG A 88 7.19 6.43 -2.99
C ARG A 88 7.62 7.19 -4.24
N CYS A 89 8.91 7.18 -4.58
CA CYS A 89 9.41 7.80 -5.80
C CYS A 89 8.73 7.24 -7.05
N LYS A 90 8.67 5.92 -7.21
CA LYS A 90 8.01 5.29 -8.38
C LYS A 90 6.53 5.66 -8.49
N MET A 91 5.81 5.72 -7.37
CA MET A 91 4.41 6.13 -7.37
C MET A 91 4.25 7.60 -7.74
N ILE A 92 5.09 8.49 -7.19
CA ILE A 92 5.08 9.93 -7.50
C ILE A 92 5.41 10.15 -8.98
N ASP A 93 6.45 9.50 -9.50
CA ASP A 93 6.85 9.60 -10.91
C ASP A 93 5.73 9.11 -11.84
N GLY A 94 5.07 8.01 -11.47
CA GLY A 94 3.91 7.50 -12.17
C GLY A 94 2.73 8.48 -12.21
N LEU A 95 2.40 9.09 -11.07
CA LEU A 95 1.34 10.10 -10.98
C LEU A 95 1.67 11.32 -11.85
N LYS A 96 2.90 11.84 -11.72
CA LYS A 96 3.40 12.97 -12.52
C LYS A 96 3.40 12.67 -14.01
N GLY A 97 3.70 11.43 -14.41
CA GLY A 97 3.64 10.99 -15.80
C GLY A 97 2.25 11.13 -16.44
N TYR A 98 1.19 11.13 -15.64
CA TYR A 98 -0.19 11.40 -16.08
C TYR A 98 -0.66 12.83 -15.77
N GLY A 99 0.23 13.72 -15.31
CA GLY A 99 -0.13 15.07 -14.90
C GLY A 99 -0.94 15.15 -13.61
N LEU A 100 -0.96 14.08 -12.80
CA LEU A 100 -1.67 14.03 -11.52
C LEU A 100 -0.80 14.59 -10.38
N SER A 101 -1.46 15.16 -9.37
CA SER A 101 -0.80 15.65 -8.16
C SER A 101 -0.08 14.54 -7.38
N GLU A 102 1.17 14.77 -6.97
CA GLU A 102 1.95 13.81 -6.18
C GLU A 102 1.32 13.48 -4.82
N GLY A 103 0.58 14.43 -4.23
CA GLY A 103 -0.12 14.25 -2.96
C GLY A 103 -1.18 13.14 -2.98
N PHE A 104 -1.60 12.63 -4.13
CA PHE A 104 -2.50 11.47 -4.17
C PHE A 104 -1.86 10.18 -3.65
N ILE A 105 -0.53 10.16 -3.48
CA ILE A 105 0.15 9.09 -2.77
C ILE A 105 -0.34 8.94 -1.33
N ASP A 106 -0.81 10.01 -0.68
CA ASP A 106 -1.29 9.98 0.71
C ASP A 106 -2.64 9.26 0.85
N LEU A 107 -3.32 8.98 -0.26
CA LEU A 107 -4.51 8.13 -0.29
C LEU A 107 -4.16 6.63 -0.33
N PHE A 108 -2.89 6.28 -0.55
CA PHE A 108 -2.44 4.89 -0.51
C PHE A 108 -2.27 4.41 0.95
N PRO A 109 -2.88 3.29 1.34
CA PRO A 109 -2.96 2.87 2.75
C PRO A 109 -1.70 2.12 3.20
N PHE A 110 -0.55 2.81 3.19
CA PHE A 110 0.73 2.23 3.58
C PHE A 110 0.70 1.62 4.98
N GLU A 111 0.13 2.34 5.94
CA GLU A 111 0.05 1.90 7.34
C GLU A 111 -0.72 0.58 7.44
N GLN A 112 -1.85 0.46 6.76
CA GLN A 112 -2.69 -0.72 6.83
C GLN A 112 -2.01 -1.93 6.16
N ILE A 113 -1.22 -1.72 5.11
CA ILE A 113 -0.38 -2.77 4.50
C ILE A 113 0.72 -3.21 5.46
N VAL A 114 1.37 -2.27 6.15
CA VAL A 114 2.36 -2.59 7.20
C VAL A 114 1.72 -3.39 8.32
N LEU A 115 0.57 -2.96 8.85
CA LEU A 115 -0.17 -3.69 9.88
C LEU A 115 -0.55 -5.11 9.42
N ALA A 116 -1.01 -5.27 8.18
CA ALA A 116 -1.29 -6.59 7.61
C ALA A 116 -0.03 -7.47 7.55
N GLY A 117 1.13 -6.88 7.24
CA GLY A 117 2.41 -7.60 7.22
C GLY A 117 2.85 -8.02 8.62
N LEU A 118 2.74 -7.14 9.62
CA LEU A 118 3.04 -7.47 11.02
C LEU A 118 2.13 -8.60 11.55
N ARG A 119 0.85 -8.60 11.17
CA ARG A 119 -0.15 -9.59 11.58
C ARG A 119 -0.11 -10.91 10.81
N SER A 120 0.72 -11.00 9.78
CA SER A 120 0.67 -12.10 8.80
C SER A 120 1.10 -13.47 9.35
N GLN A 121 1.66 -13.53 10.56
CA GLN A 121 2.27 -14.73 11.15
C GLN A 121 3.37 -15.34 10.27
N SER A 122 4.00 -14.52 9.42
CA SER A 122 5.03 -14.93 8.48
C SER A 122 6.32 -14.19 8.77
N GLU A 123 7.40 -14.90 9.11
CA GLU A 123 8.70 -14.27 9.37
C GLU A 123 9.15 -13.35 8.22
N TYR A 124 8.87 -13.73 6.97
CA TYR A 124 9.19 -12.93 5.79
C TYR A 124 8.44 -11.61 5.78
N TRP A 125 7.10 -11.65 5.84
CA TRP A 125 6.26 -10.45 5.75
C TRP A 125 6.37 -9.58 7.01
N SER A 126 6.38 -10.18 8.20
CA SER A 126 6.63 -9.48 9.46
C SER A 126 7.99 -8.79 9.42
N GLY A 127 9.03 -9.46 8.90
CA GLY A 127 10.37 -8.89 8.74
C GLY A 127 10.41 -7.69 7.79
N LEU A 128 9.69 -7.74 6.66
CA LEU A 128 9.57 -6.61 5.74
C LEU A 128 8.75 -5.46 6.33
N ALA A 129 7.62 -5.76 6.96
CA ALA A 129 6.76 -4.77 7.60
C ALA A 129 7.48 -4.01 8.73
N LEU A 130 8.33 -4.68 9.51
CA LEU A 130 9.16 -4.03 10.52
C LEU A 130 10.13 -3.01 9.92
N LYS A 131 10.71 -3.26 8.73
CA LYS A 131 11.55 -2.27 8.05
C LYS A 131 10.75 -1.04 7.63
N TRP A 132 9.48 -1.23 7.28
CA TRP A 132 8.57 -0.18 6.87
C TRP A 132 7.93 0.60 8.02
N ALA A 133 7.87 0.04 9.22
CA ALA A 133 7.16 0.61 10.37
C ALA A 133 7.62 2.03 10.77
N LEU A 134 8.88 2.40 10.46
CA LEU A 134 9.40 3.75 10.73
C LEU A 134 9.00 4.80 9.66
N PHE A 135 8.43 4.36 8.54
CA PHE A 135 8.14 5.18 7.35
C PHE A 135 6.64 5.39 7.09
N VAL A 136 5.81 4.90 8.00
CA VAL A 136 4.36 5.11 8.01
C VAL A 136 3.99 6.01 9.19
N PRO A 137 2.81 6.68 9.14
CA PRO A 137 2.33 7.47 10.25
C PRO A 137 2.33 6.68 11.56
N ARG A 138 2.73 7.33 12.64
CA ARG A 138 2.63 6.75 13.98
C ARG A 138 1.17 6.72 14.38
N SER A 139 0.72 5.56 14.82
CA SER A 139 -0.63 5.37 15.32
C SER A 139 -0.63 4.42 16.50
N ASN A 140 -1.68 4.51 17.32
CA ASN A 140 -1.90 3.58 18.42
C ASN A 140 -2.00 2.13 17.91
N SER A 141 -2.54 1.92 16.71
CA SER A 141 -2.64 0.60 16.08
C SER A 141 -1.27 0.01 15.78
N LEU A 142 -0.37 0.81 15.21
CA LEU A 142 1.00 0.40 14.92
C LEU A 142 1.78 0.10 16.21
N GLU A 143 1.68 0.96 17.21
CA GLU A 143 2.35 0.75 18.49
C GLU A 143 1.86 -0.50 19.21
N ALA A 144 0.55 -0.73 19.25
CA ALA A 144 -0.05 -1.92 19.84
C ALA A 144 0.45 -3.19 19.13
N GLU A 145 0.49 -3.18 17.80
CA GLU A 145 0.95 -4.34 17.02
C GLU A 145 2.44 -4.63 17.25
N LEU A 146 3.28 -3.59 17.32
CA LEU A 146 4.70 -3.75 17.63
C LEU A 146 4.93 -4.29 19.05
N ASP A 147 4.12 -3.90 20.03
CA ASP A 147 4.18 -4.45 21.38
C ASP A 147 3.83 -5.94 21.40
N VAL A 148 2.76 -6.34 20.69
CA VAL A 148 2.38 -7.75 20.50
C VAL A 148 3.52 -8.53 19.87
N LEU A 149 4.03 -8.11 18.71
CA LEU A 149 5.14 -8.81 18.04
C LEU A 149 6.40 -8.87 18.90
N SER A 150 6.65 -7.89 19.76
CA SER A 150 7.82 -7.91 20.65
C SER A 150 7.77 -9.04 21.70
N LYS A 151 6.57 -9.57 21.97
CA LYS A 151 6.30 -10.63 22.95
C LYS A 151 6.08 -11.97 22.26
N SER A 152 5.27 -12.00 21.20
CA SER A 152 4.79 -13.22 20.55
C SER A 152 5.27 -13.42 19.11
N GLY A 153 6.13 -12.54 18.59
CA GLY A 153 6.67 -12.67 17.23
C GLY A 153 7.29 -14.04 16.98
N GLU A 154 7.20 -14.50 15.74
CA GLU A 154 7.41 -15.89 15.33
C GLU A 154 8.84 -16.36 15.65
N THR A 155 9.80 -15.47 15.48
CA THR A 155 11.22 -15.73 15.78
C THR A 155 11.79 -14.72 16.76
N GLN A 156 12.90 -15.11 17.42
CA GLN A 156 13.61 -14.22 18.33
C GLN A 156 14.08 -12.94 17.63
N LYS A 157 14.45 -13.05 16.34
CA LYS A 157 14.85 -11.93 15.51
C LYS A 157 13.69 -10.94 15.30
N ILE A 158 12.49 -11.43 15.01
CA ILE A 158 11.28 -10.60 14.89
C ILE A 158 10.96 -9.91 16.22
N ARG A 159 10.92 -10.65 17.33
CA ARG A 159 10.64 -10.10 18.67
C ARG A 159 11.62 -8.98 19.04
N HIS A 160 12.91 -9.20 18.82
CA HIS A 160 13.94 -8.20 19.13
C HIS A 160 13.82 -6.96 18.22
N SER A 161 13.55 -7.16 16.93
CA SER A 161 13.38 -6.07 15.97
C SER A 161 12.15 -5.22 16.28
N ALA A 162 11.01 -5.85 16.59
CA ALA A 162 9.79 -5.17 17.02
C ALA A 162 10.03 -4.34 18.29
N ARG A 163 10.72 -4.90 19.30
CA ARG A 163 11.09 -4.18 20.52
C ARG A 163 11.96 -2.96 20.24
N LYS A 164 12.94 -3.10 19.36
CA LYS A 164 13.83 -2.00 18.96
C LYS A 164 13.04 -0.87 18.30
N ILE A 165 12.17 -1.20 17.35
CA ILE A 165 11.35 -0.21 16.63
C ILE A 165 10.34 0.45 17.57
N ALA A 166 9.65 -0.32 18.41
CA ALA A 166 8.72 0.22 19.40
C ALA A 166 9.41 1.25 20.32
N LYS A 167 10.67 1.00 20.72
CA LYS A 167 11.45 1.97 21.50
C LYS A 167 11.76 3.22 20.68
N GLN A 168 12.12 3.10 19.41
CA GLN A 168 12.42 4.24 18.54
C GLN A 168 11.19 5.12 18.31
N LEU A 169 10.00 4.53 18.20
CA LEU A 169 8.74 5.27 18.02
C LEU A 169 8.32 6.03 19.29
N LYS A 170 8.68 5.55 20.49
CA LYS A 170 8.37 6.19 21.78
C LYS A 170 9.36 7.30 22.20
N VAL A 171 10.52 7.41 21.55
CA VAL A 171 11.63 8.31 21.95
C VAL A 171 11.62 9.63 21.17
N LEU A 172 10.54 9.92 20.44
CA LEU A 172 10.33 11.15 19.67
C LEU A 172 8.92 11.64 19.93
#